data_AF-A0A0Q8Q0G1-F1
#
_entry.id   AF-A0A0Q8Q0G1-F1
#
_cell.length_a   1.000
_cell.length_b   1.000
_cell.length_c   1.000
_cell.angle_alpha   90.00
_cell.angle_beta   90.00
_cell.angle_gamma   90.00
#
_symmetry.space_group_name_H-M   'P 1'
#
loop_
_entity.id
_entity.type
_entity.pdbx_description
1 polymer ?
#
loop_
_entity_poly.entity_id
_entity_poly.type
_entity_poly.pdbx_seq_one_letter_code
_entity_poly.pdbx_strand_id
1 'polypeptide(L)'
;MSEEIVEASPEQVMAVIEQMPDLPWPEGEEWLEWEIDGLEGQTSYLMHVLPLAATTDAAALAAYTSRLTWLADKRWVARFRFDATLFTDDADTDPASYDRRSAPASLVRSLDADNAAWWPRGENAVMLVVSAEAAETKKAAVLVLPSQWLKGPPPTAYATTSPLVADFLSGDKDRVIPALWAVMKTRDPEVLTPLAHSLRAIERATANVELGGMLASNGSHLAHALDRVALFDKRVCLCTAYPSHQFYDPDKEEAQQHVRILDRVPNERQWVPDRICECRDCGRKYQVEQGEYHYTWWKWTEVATDRDR
;
A
#
# COMPACT_ATOMS: atom_id res chain seq x y z
N MET A 1 -1.54 -13.35 -25.00
CA MET A 1 -0.73 -12.15 -24.74
C MET A 1 0.71 -12.54 -24.94
N SER A 2 1.49 -11.78 -25.70
CA SER A 2 2.94 -12.00 -25.81
C SER A 2 3.57 -11.90 -24.42
N GLU A 3 4.60 -12.70 -24.18
CA GLU A 3 5.38 -12.62 -22.95
C GLU A 3 6.27 -11.39 -23.03
N GLU A 4 5.80 -10.26 -22.52
CA GLU A 4 6.41 -8.97 -22.80
C GLU A 4 6.20 -7.98 -21.65
N ILE A 5 7.25 -7.22 -21.34
CA ILE A 5 7.20 -5.97 -20.59
C ILE A 5 7.39 -4.88 -21.63
N VAL A 6 6.60 -3.81 -21.57
CA VAL A 6 6.73 -2.68 -22.52
C VAL A 6 8.20 -2.22 -22.61
N GLU A 7 8.70 -2.07 -23.83
CA GLU A 7 10.10 -1.65 -24.05
C GLU A 7 10.34 -0.19 -23.62
N ALA A 8 9.27 0.60 -23.45
CA ALA A 8 9.34 1.97 -23.01
C ALA A 8 9.97 2.11 -21.62
N SER A 9 10.86 3.09 -21.47
CA SER A 9 11.43 3.42 -20.16
C SER A 9 10.36 3.84 -19.15
N PRO A 10 10.58 3.65 -17.83
CA PRO A 10 9.67 4.17 -16.81
C PRO A 10 9.42 5.68 -16.92
N GLU A 11 10.42 6.46 -17.34
CA GLU A 11 10.30 7.89 -17.59
C GLU A 11 9.36 8.22 -18.77
N GLN A 12 9.42 7.43 -19.85
CA GLN A 12 8.50 7.55 -20.98
C GLN A 12 7.07 7.16 -20.59
N VAL A 13 6.90 6.06 -19.86
CA VAL A 13 5.59 5.67 -19.32
C VAL A 13 5.00 6.77 -18.44
N MET A 14 5.80 7.39 -17.56
CA MET A 14 5.35 8.53 -16.76
C MET A 14 4.88 9.71 -17.62
N ALA A 15 5.57 10.02 -18.71
CA ALA A 15 5.17 11.09 -19.63
C ALA A 15 3.83 10.79 -20.32
N VAL A 16 3.58 9.53 -20.70
CA VAL A 16 2.29 9.10 -21.26
C VAL A 16 1.18 9.17 -20.22
N ILE A 17 1.43 8.69 -18.99
CA ILE A 17 0.45 8.77 -17.90
C ILE A 17 0.03 10.22 -17.61
N GLU A 18 0.96 11.17 -17.74
CA GLU A 18 0.67 12.59 -17.55
C GLU A 18 -0.27 13.17 -18.63
N GLN A 19 -0.35 12.54 -19.81
CA GLN A 19 -1.23 12.93 -20.91
C GLN A 19 -2.59 12.20 -20.87
N MET A 20 -2.67 11.03 -20.24
CA MET A 20 -3.88 10.19 -20.22
C MET A 20 -5.15 10.93 -19.76
N PRO A 21 -5.15 11.84 -18.76
CA PRO A 21 -6.36 12.59 -18.40
C PRO A 21 -6.99 13.45 -19.49
N ASP A 22 -6.23 13.79 -20.53
CA ASP A 22 -6.70 14.61 -21.66
C ASP A 22 -7.25 13.75 -22.80
N LEU A 23 -7.22 12.41 -22.67
CA LEU A 23 -7.80 11.49 -23.65
C LEU A 23 -9.33 11.59 -23.67
N PRO A 24 -9.96 11.33 -24.83
CA PRO A 24 -11.41 11.33 -24.95
C PRO A 24 -12.03 10.17 -24.17
N TRP A 25 -13.20 10.42 -23.59
CA TRP A 25 -14.03 9.42 -22.91
C TRP A 25 -15.14 8.96 -23.85
N PRO A 26 -15.34 7.64 -24.07
CA PRO A 26 -16.45 7.15 -24.86
C PRO A 26 -17.79 7.37 -24.16
N GLU A 27 -18.85 7.54 -24.96
CA GLU A 27 -20.22 7.43 -24.47
C GLU A 27 -20.65 5.96 -24.50
N GLY A 28 -21.03 5.39 -23.35
CA GLY A 28 -21.50 4.01 -23.25
C GLY A 28 -20.40 2.98 -22.98
N GLU A 29 -20.62 1.73 -23.40
CA GLU A 29 -19.76 0.57 -23.06
C GLU A 29 -18.63 0.31 -24.06
N GLU A 30 -18.47 1.16 -25.07
CA GLU A 30 -17.42 1.01 -26.07
C GLU A 30 -16.03 1.30 -25.49
N TRP A 31 -15.03 0.56 -25.98
CA TRP A 31 -13.63 0.82 -25.69
C TRP A 31 -12.98 1.58 -26.86
N LEU A 32 -12.28 2.67 -26.54
CA LEU A 32 -11.50 3.44 -27.51
C LEU A 32 -10.03 3.05 -27.41
N GLU A 33 -9.43 2.62 -28.51
CA GLU A 33 -8.00 2.40 -28.61
C GLU A 33 -7.27 3.74 -28.84
N TRP A 34 -6.08 3.88 -28.26
CA TRP A 34 -5.23 5.06 -28.43
C TRP A 34 -3.76 4.69 -28.40
N GLU A 35 -2.95 5.56 -28.99
CA GLU A 35 -1.48 5.45 -28.99
C GLU A 35 -0.89 6.83 -28.61
N ILE A 36 0.01 6.86 -27.63
CA ILE A 36 0.78 8.04 -27.23
C ILE A 36 2.25 7.64 -27.11
N ASP A 37 3.14 8.32 -27.82
CA ASP A 37 4.59 8.07 -27.79
C ASP A 37 4.96 6.59 -27.97
N GLY A 38 4.25 5.87 -28.87
CA GLY A 38 4.47 4.45 -29.16
C GLY A 38 3.93 3.49 -28.10
N LEU A 39 3.21 3.99 -27.09
CA LEU A 39 2.49 3.17 -26.12
C LEU A 39 1.01 3.12 -26.47
N GLU A 40 0.51 1.90 -26.60
CA GLU A 40 -0.89 1.62 -26.88
C GLU A 40 -1.68 1.42 -25.59
N GLY A 41 -2.92 1.89 -25.58
CA GLY A 41 -3.83 1.65 -24.47
C GLY A 41 -5.28 1.74 -24.91
N GLN A 42 -6.17 1.59 -23.94
CA GLN A 42 -7.60 1.58 -24.19
C GLN A 42 -8.32 2.50 -23.19
N THR A 43 -9.45 3.06 -23.58
CA THR A 43 -10.30 3.88 -22.73
C THR A 43 -11.70 3.31 -22.72
N SER A 44 -12.26 3.12 -21.52
CA SER A 44 -13.69 2.87 -21.32
C SER A 44 -14.33 4.12 -20.70
N TYR A 45 -15.65 4.11 -20.51
CA TYR A 45 -16.35 5.17 -19.77
C TYR A 45 -15.87 5.35 -18.32
N LEU A 46 -15.13 4.37 -17.78
CA LEU A 46 -14.69 4.34 -16.38
C LEU A 46 -13.23 4.76 -16.20
N MET A 47 -12.35 4.35 -17.12
CA MET A 47 -10.93 4.68 -17.06
C MET A 47 -10.18 4.59 -18.38
N HIS A 48 -9.01 5.21 -18.42
CA HIS A 48 -7.94 4.90 -19.36
C HIS A 48 -7.05 3.80 -18.78
N VAL A 49 -6.67 2.82 -19.60
CA VAL A 49 -5.87 1.66 -19.25
C VAL A 49 -4.63 1.64 -20.15
N LEU A 50 -3.46 1.61 -19.53
CA LEU A 50 -2.17 1.40 -20.17
C LEU A 50 -1.60 0.06 -19.70
N PRO A 51 -1.69 -1.01 -20.52
CA PRO A 51 -1.01 -2.28 -20.23
C PRO A 51 0.50 -2.07 -20.19
N LEU A 52 1.17 -2.61 -19.17
CA LEU A 52 2.63 -2.50 -19.01
C LEU A 52 3.34 -3.84 -19.18
N ALA A 53 2.72 -4.94 -18.78
CA ALA A 53 3.36 -6.25 -18.89
C ALA A 53 2.37 -7.41 -18.82
N ALA A 54 2.74 -8.51 -19.48
CA ALA A 54 2.30 -9.86 -19.22
C ALA A 54 3.52 -10.78 -19.37
N THR A 55 4.16 -11.19 -18.27
CA THR A 55 5.46 -11.87 -18.29
C THR A 55 5.56 -12.98 -17.25
N THR A 56 6.41 -13.98 -17.46
CA THR A 56 6.78 -14.93 -16.39
C THR A 56 7.97 -14.44 -15.55
N ASP A 57 8.70 -13.42 -16.01
CA ASP A 57 9.83 -12.83 -15.29
C ASP A 57 9.36 -11.85 -14.20
N ALA A 58 9.04 -12.40 -13.03
CA ALA A 58 8.65 -11.63 -11.87
C ALA A 58 9.73 -10.65 -11.39
N ALA A 59 11.01 -10.95 -11.59
CA ALA A 59 12.11 -10.12 -11.13
C ALA A 59 12.25 -8.86 -12.00
N ALA A 60 12.19 -9.02 -13.33
CA ALA A 60 12.18 -7.91 -14.27
C ALA A 60 10.96 -7.00 -14.06
N LEU A 61 9.77 -7.59 -13.90
CA LEU A 61 8.57 -6.79 -13.64
C LEU A 61 8.65 -6.01 -12.33
N ALA A 62 9.15 -6.64 -11.26
CA ALA A 62 9.34 -5.98 -9.97
C ALA A 62 10.34 -4.82 -10.08
N ALA A 63 11.46 -5.00 -10.80
CA ALA A 63 12.44 -3.93 -11.01
C ALA A 63 11.84 -2.75 -11.79
N TYR A 64 11.09 -3.05 -12.86
CA TYR A 64 10.42 -2.05 -13.69
C TYR A 64 9.37 -1.24 -12.90
N THR A 65 8.45 -1.93 -12.24
CA THR A 65 7.35 -1.31 -11.47
C THR A 65 7.85 -0.57 -10.23
N SER A 66 8.94 -1.03 -9.60
CA SER A 66 9.59 -0.30 -8.49
C SER A 66 10.18 1.03 -8.96
N ARG A 67 10.79 1.05 -10.16
CA ARG A 67 11.33 2.28 -10.74
C ARG A 67 10.21 3.25 -11.09
N LEU A 68 9.12 2.77 -11.68
CA LEU A 68 7.94 3.57 -12.01
C LEU A 68 7.30 4.17 -10.74
N THR A 69 7.12 3.35 -9.70
CA THR A 69 6.63 3.76 -8.39
C THR A 69 7.48 4.88 -7.79
N TRP A 70 8.81 4.73 -7.81
CA TRP A 70 9.72 5.75 -7.30
C TRP A 70 9.62 7.09 -8.06
N LEU A 71 9.43 7.04 -9.37
CA LEU A 71 9.23 8.25 -10.18
C LEU A 71 7.91 8.94 -9.81
N ALA A 72 6.84 8.17 -9.69
CA ALA A 72 5.53 8.65 -9.27
C ALA A 72 5.57 9.29 -7.87
N ASP A 73 6.23 8.64 -6.90
CA ASP A 73 6.41 9.16 -5.53
C ASP A 73 7.19 10.48 -5.49
N LYS A 74 8.12 10.69 -6.44
CA LYS A 74 8.84 11.97 -6.56
C LYS A 74 8.03 13.05 -7.24
N ARG A 75 7.16 12.67 -8.18
CA ARG A 75 6.46 13.57 -9.09
C ARG A 75 5.14 14.05 -8.51
N TRP A 76 4.44 13.16 -7.82
CA TRP A 76 3.08 13.37 -7.34
C TRP A 76 3.04 13.40 -5.80
N VAL A 77 1.85 13.63 -5.26
CA VAL A 77 1.62 13.68 -3.81
C VAL A 77 1.74 12.29 -3.18
N ALA A 78 1.40 12.15 -1.89
CA ALA A 78 1.46 10.89 -1.17
C ALA A 78 0.80 9.74 -1.97
N ARG A 79 1.47 8.59 -1.97
CA ARG A 79 0.95 7.35 -2.53
C ARG A 79 -0.04 6.71 -1.56
N PHE A 80 -1.10 6.16 -2.13
CA PHE A 80 -2.16 5.47 -1.45
C PHE A 80 -2.19 4.00 -1.86
N ARG A 81 -2.77 3.16 -1.01
CA ARG A 81 -3.05 1.76 -1.32
C ARG A 81 -4.55 1.64 -1.54
N PHE A 82 -4.92 0.90 -2.58
CA PHE A 82 -6.30 0.51 -2.83
C PHE A 82 -6.41 -0.99 -2.61
N ASP A 83 -7.19 -1.41 -1.62
CA ASP A 83 -7.44 -2.82 -1.32
C ASP A 83 -8.70 -3.28 -2.06
N ALA A 84 -8.53 -4.01 -3.15
CA ALA A 84 -9.62 -4.46 -3.99
C ALA A 84 -10.43 -5.59 -3.33
N THR A 85 -9.92 -6.23 -2.28
CA THR A 85 -10.65 -7.30 -1.58
C THR A 85 -11.83 -6.78 -0.76
N LEU A 86 -11.85 -5.48 -0.45
CA LEU A 86 -12.89 -4.83 0.35
C LEU A 86 -14.14 -4.45 -0.45
N PHE A 87 -14.06 -4.47 -1.78
CA PHE A 87 -15.12 -3.95 -2.67
C PHE A 87 -15.56 -5.02 -3.66
N THR A 88 -16.62 -5.74 -3.33
CA THR A 88 -17.06 -6.93 -4.04
C THR A 88 -18.40 -6.75 -4.76
N ASP A 89 -18.94 -5.54 -4.82
CA ASP A 89 -20.22 -5.31 -5.49
C ASP A 89 -20.10 -5.62 -6.98
N ASP A 90 -21.18 -6.18 -7.52
CA ASP A 90 -21.28 -6.67 -8.88
C ASP A 90 -22.58 -6.17 -9.54
N ALA A 91 -22.90 -6.71 -10.72
CA ALA A 91 -24.08 -6.33 -11.48
C ALA A 91 -25.40 -6.69 -10.78
N ASP A 92 -25.37 -7.59 -9.80
CA ASP A 92 -26.54 -8.03 -9.04
C ASP A 92 -26.75 -7.21 -7.75
N THR A 93 -25.78 -6.35 -7.40
CA THR A 93 -25.86 -5.49 -6.21
C THR A 93 -26.88 -4.37 -6.42
N ASP A 94 -27.73 -4.11 -5.42
CA ASP A 94 -28.70 -3.01 -5.47
C ASP A 94 -27.98 -1.67 -5.76
N PRO A 95 -28.35 -0.94 -6.83
CA PRO A 95 -27.74 0.33 -7.17
C PRO A 95 -27.72 1.35 -6.03
N ALA A 96 -28.68 1.29 -5.09
CA ALA A 96 -28.72 2.17 -3.93
C ALA A 96 -27.63 1.85 -2.88
N SER A 97 -27.13 0.62 -2.87
CA SER A 97 -26.05 0.16 -1.98
C SER A 97 -24.69 0.00 -2.66
N TYR A 98 -24.62 0.19 -3.97
CA TYR A 98 -23.41 0.00 -4.76
C TYR A 98 -22.29 0.96 -4.32
N ASP A 99 -21.19 0.41 -3.83
CA ASP A 99 -19.95 1.15 -3.63
C ASP A 99 -19.25 1.30 -4.98
N ARG A 100 -19.14 2.54 -5.44
CA ARG A 100 -18.45 2.88 -6.69
C ARG A 100 -17.02 2.32 -6.76
N ARG A 101 -16.34 2.09 -5.63
CA ARG A 101 -15.00 1.49 -5.58
C ARG A 101 -14.98 0.04 -6.06
N SER A 102 -16.13 -0.65 -6.11
CA SER A 102 -16.24 -2.02 -6.59
C SER A 102 -15.87 -2.15 -8.08
N ALA A 103 -16.11 -1.11 -8.89
CA ALA A 103 -15.74 -1.11 -10.31
C ALA A 103 -14.21 -1.15 -10.54
N PRO A 104 -13.38 -0.21 -10.01
CA PRO A 104 -11.93 -0.34 -10.10
C PRO A 104 -11.39 -1.59 -9.39
N ALA A 105 -12.02 -2.04 -8.30
CA ALA A 105 -11.64 -3.27 -7.61
C ALA A 105 -11.81 -4.52 -8.48
N SER A 106 -12.88 -4.61 -9.28
CA SER A 106 -13.06 -5.70 -10.24
C SER A 106 -11.94 -5.78 -11.26
N LEU A 107 -11.42 -4.63 -11.72
CA LEU A 107 -10.33 -4.60 -12.68
C LEU A 107 -8.98 -4.96 -12.05
N VAL A 108 -8.72 -4.48 -10.83
CA VAL A 108 -7.56 -4.91 -10.04
C VAL A 108 -7.55 -6.43 -9.91
N ARG A 109 -8.69 -7.04 -9.57
CA ARG A 109 -8.84 -8.50 -9.49
C ARG A 109 -8.69 -9.21 -10.84
N SER A 110 -9.16 -8.63 -11.95
CA SER A 110 -8.97 -9.22 -13.29
C SER A 110 -7.50 -9.30 -13.73
N LEU A 111 -6.63 -8.52 -13.08
CA LEU A 111 -5.17 -8.55 -13.26
C LEU A 111 -4.50 -9.48 -12.24
N ASP A 112 -5.27 -10.35 -11.57
CA ASP A 112 -4.81 -11.28 -10.53
C ASP A 112 -4.15 -10.54 -9.36
N ALA A 113 -4.64 -9.34 -9.02
CA ALA A 113 -4.15 -8.53 -7.92
C ALA A 113 -5.23 -8.32 -6.85
N ASP A 114 -4.80 -8.28 -5.58
CA ASP A 114 -5.66 -7.95 -4.44
C ASP A 114 -5.62 -6.46 -4.09
N ASN A 115 -4.60 -5.75 -4.57
CA ASN A 115 -4.39 -4.35 -4.26
C ASN A 115 -3.63 -3.63 -5.37
N ALA A 116 -3.68 -2.30 -5.30
CA ALA A 116 -2.96 -1.42 -6.21
C ALA A 116 -2.40 -0.21 -5.46
N ALA A 117 -1.30 0.35 -5.96
CA ALA A 117 -0.82 1.66 -5.53
C ALA A 117 -1.52 2.75 -6.34
N TRP A 118 -1.86 3.89 -5.74
CA TRP A 118 -2.43 5.00 -6.49
C TRP A 118 -1.98 6.37 -5.98
N TRP A 119 -2.05 7.37 -6.86
CA TRP A 119 -1.66 8.75 -6.60
C TRP A 119 -2.76 9.72 -7.08
N PRO A 120 -3.17 10.69 -6.26
CA PRO A 120 -4.05 11.77 -6.70
C PRO A 120 -3.33 12.68 -7.70
N ARG A 121 -4.00 13.01 -8.80
CA ARG A 121 -3.55 13.96 -9.82
C ARG A 121 -4.71 14.84 -10.28
N GLY A 122 -4.87 15.98 -9.62
CA GLY A 122 -6.00 16.88 -9.85
C GLY A 122 -7.33 16.19 -9.54
N GLU A 123 -8.24 16.17 -10.51
CA GLU A 123 -9.53 15.47 -10.39
C GLU A 123 -9.41 13.97 -10.63
N ASN A 124 -8.27 13.50 -11.16
CA ASN A 124 -8.01 12.12 -11.49
C ASN A 124 -7.14 11.43 -10.43
N ALA A 125 -7.10 10.10 -10.51
CA ALA A 125 -6.17 9.25 -9.82
C ALA A 125 -5.42 8.40 -10.86
N VAL A 126 -4.13 8.21 -10.61
CA VAL A 126 -3.30 7.25 -11.34
C VAL A 126 -3.15 6.04 -10.45
N MET A 127 -3.46 4.85 -10.93
CA MET A 127 -3.37 3.60 -10.19
C MET A 127 -2.44 2.63 -10.93
N LEU A 128 -1.38 2.16 -10.25
CA LEU A 128 -0.51 1.10 -10.72
C LEU A 128 -0.96 -0.23 -10.12
N VAL A 129 -1.41 -1.13 -10.97
CA VAL A 129 -1.80 -2.50 -10.61
C VAL A 129 -0.68 -3.44 -10.99
N VAL A 130 -0.29 -4.31 -10.06
CA VAL A 130 0.68 -5.38 -10.29
C VAL A 130 0.08 -6.67 -9.74
N SER A 131 0.01 -7.71 -10.56
CA SER A 131 -0.52 -9.03 -10.19
C SER A 131 0.17 -9.58 -8.94
N ALA A 132 -0.54 -10.36 -8.16
CA ALA A 132 -0.03 -11.03 -6.97
C ALA A 132 1.13 -12.00 -7.28
N GLU A 133 1.95 -12.27 -6.26
CA GLU A 133 3.08 -13.20 -6.39
C GLU A 133 2.67 -14.65 -6.66
N ALA A 134 1.43 -15.03 -6.37
CA ALA A 134 0.91 -16.36 -6.69
C ALA A 134 0.48 -16.52 -8.16
N ALA A 135 0.30 -15.42 -8.92
CA ALA A 135 -0.17 -15.49 -10.30
C ALA A 135 0.83 -16.21 -11.22
N GLU A 136 0.36 -17.14 -12.06
CA GLU A 136 1.22 -17.90 -12.99
C GLU A 136 1.88 -16.98 -14.02
N THR A 137 1.13 -16.02 -14.55
CA THR A 137 1.64 -14.94 -15.41
C THR A 137 1.57 -13.64 -14.64
N LYS A 138 2.67 -12.91 -14.58
CA LYS A 138 2.73 -11.60 -13.95
C LYS A 138 2.22 -10.53 -14.88
N LYS A 139 1.28 -9.72 -14.39
CA LYS A 139 0.65 -8.64 -15.14
C LYS A 139 0.92 -7.31 -14.44
N ALA A 140 1.06 -6.25 -15.23
CA ALA A 140 0.99 -4.91 -14.70
C ALA A 140 0.26 -3.98 -15.67
N ALA A 141 -0.46 -3.01 -15.12
CA ALA A 141 -1.12 -1.97 -15.89
C ALA A 141 -1.22 -0.69 -15.06
N VAL A 142 -1.31 0.44 -15.76
CA VAL A 142 -1.67 1.73 -15.16
C VAL A 142 -3.09 2.09 -15.56
N LEU A 143 -3.90 2.44 -14.57
CA LEU A 143 -5.26 2.93 -14.75
C LEU A 143 -5.30 4.42 -14.41
N VAL A 144 -5.96 5.21 -15.23
CA VAL A 144 -6.25 6.62 -14.94
C VAL A 144 -7.75 6.82 -14.93
N LEU A 145 -8.28 7.23 -13.78
CA LEU A 145 -9.72 7.32 -13.53
C LEU A 145 -10.05 8.53 -12.64
N PRO A 146 -11.30 9.03 -12.64
CA PRO A 146 -11.65 10.14 -11.77
C PRO A 146 -11.43 9.77 -10.30
N SER A 147 -10.74 10.62 -9.53
CA SER A 147 -10.31 10.33 -8.16
C SER A 147 -11.46 10.07 -7.19
N GLN A 148 -12.66 10.52 -7.52
CA GLN A 148 -13.86 10.19 -6.76
C GLN A 148 -14.14 8.68 -6.72
N TRP A 149 -13.76 7.92 -7.75
CA TRP A 149 -13.92 6.46 -7.77
C TRP A 149 -13.05 5.74 -6.74
N LEU A 150 -12.02 6.39 -6.22
CA LEU A 150 -11.13 5.83 -5.20
C LEU A 150 -11.32 6.45 -3.82
N LYS A 151 -11.67 7.75 -3.76
CA LYS A 151 -11.83 8.47 -2.50
C LYS A 151 -13.14 8.07 -1.78
N GLY A 152 -13.01 7.68 -0.51
CA GLY A 152 -14.12 7.67 0.44
C GLY A 152 -14.75 9.07 0.67
N PRO A 153 -15.89 9.15 1.39
CA PRO A 153 -16.59 10.41 1.66
C PRO A 153 -15.70 11.44 2.42
N PRO A 154 -15.92 12.76 2.26
CA PRO A 154 -14.95 13.80 2.62
C PRO A 154 -14.56 13.93 4.12
N PRO A 155 -13.43 14.63 4.42
CA PRO A 155 -12.75 14.73 5.72
C PRO A 155 -13.56 15.01 6.97
N THR A 156 -14.60 15.83 6.88
CA THR A 156 -15.43 16.24 8.02
C THR A 156 -16.40 15.15 8.49
N ALA A 157 -16.59 14.08 7.71
CA ALA A 157 -17.37 12.92 8.13
C ALA A 157 -16.57 11.96 9.06
N TYR A 158 -15.22 11.96 9.00
CA TYR A 158 -14.39 10.90 9.57
C TYR A 158 -14.32 10.86 11.10
N ALA A 159 -14.51 12.00 11.78
CA ALA A 159 -14.62 12.01 13.25
C ALA A 159 -15.84 11.21 13.74
N THR A 160 -16.80 10.93 12.85
CA THR A 160 -18.02 10.15 13.11
C THR A 160 -18.02 8.79 12.42
N THR A 161 -17.05 8.48 11.54
CA THR A 161 -17.08 7.27 10.69
C THR A 161 -15.82 6.40 10.66
N SER A 162 -14.68 6.81 11.23
CA SER A 162 -13.53 5.90 11.38
C SER A 162 -13.70 5.03 12.63
N PRO A 163 -13.92 3.70 12.50
CA PRO A 163 -14.08 2.81 13.66
C PRO A 163 -12.85 2.85 14.57
N LEU A 164 -11.65 2.93 14.00
CA LEU A 164 -10.41 3.00 14.77
C LEU A 164 -10.27 4.30 15.57
N VAL A 165 -10.65 5.46 15.00
CA VAL A 165 -10.66 6.71 15.77
C VAL A 165 -11.64 6.60 16.93
N ALA A 166 -12.84 6.06 16.69
CA ALA A 166 -13.84 5.85 17.74
C ALA A 166 -13.35 4.86 18.82
N ASP A 167 -12.64 3.79 18.43
CA ASP A 167 -12.05 2.82 19.34
C ASP A 167 -10.98 3.47 20.22
N PHE A 168 -10.08 4.27 19.66
CA PHE A 168 -9.07 4.99 20.44
C PHE A 168 -9.67 6.03 21.38
N LEU A 169 -10.64 6.80 20.91
CA LEU A 169 -11.29 7.84 21.71
C LEU A 169 -12.22 7.28 22.80
N SER A 170 -12.60 5.99 22.71
CA SER A 170 -13.44 5.35 23.72
C SER A 170 -12.77 5.24 25.09
N GLY A 171 -11.44 5.18 25.13
CA GLY A 171 -10.68 4.86 26.34
C GLY A 171 -10.87 3.43 26.85
N ASP A 172 -11.61 2.59 26.12
CA ASP A 172 -11.88 1.20 26.46
C ASP A 172 -10.71 0.32 25.98
N LYS A 173 -10.05 -0.34 26.93
CA LYS A 173 -8.89 -1.21 26.65
C LYS A 173 -9.23 -2.30 25.62
N ASP A 174 -10.45 -2.86 25.66
CA ASP A 174 -10.83 -4.00 24.83
C ASP A 174 -11.08 -3.58 23.38
N ARG A 175 -11.23 -2.28 23.13
CA ARG A 175 -11.32 -1.66 21.81
C ARG A 175 -9.98 -1.08 21.35
N VAL A 176 -9.24 -0.45 22.27
CA VAL A 176 -7.94 0.17 21.98
C VAL A 176 -6.89 -0.87 21.58
N ILE A 177 -6.86 -2.05 22.21
CA ILE A 177 -5.88 -3.09 21.90
C ILE A 177 -6.05 -3.65 20.48
N PRO A 178 -7.25 -4.06 20.01
CA PRO A 178 -7.42 -4.42 18.61
C PRO A 178 -7.07 -3.28 17.65
N ALA A 179 -7.46 -2.04 17.99
CA ALA A 179 -7.22 -0.87 17.15
C ALA A 179 -5.73 -0.57 16.95
N LEU A 180 -4.90 -0.63 18.00
CA LEU A 180 -3.45 -0.42 17.86
C LEU A 180 -2.81 -1.49 16.98
N TRP A 181 -3.25 -2.74 17.05
CA TRP A 181 -2.73 -3.81 16.19
C TRP A 181 -3.15 -3.62 14.73
N ALA A 182 -4.35 -3.09 14.48
CA ALA A 182 -4.79 -2.71 13.14
C ALA A 182 -3.91 -1.59 12.56
N VAL A 183 -3.60 -0.56 13.36
CA VAL A 183 -2.69 0.54 12.96
C VAL A 183 -1.28 0.04 12.68
N MET A 184 -0.76 -0.87 13.51
CA MET A 184 0.58 -1.43 13.31
C MET A 184 0.72 -2.21 12.01
N LYS A 185 -0.35 -2.88 11.57
CA LYS A 185 -0.40 -3.71 10.36
C LYS A 185 -0.74 -2.94 9.10
N THR A 186 -1.36 -1.77 9.19
CA THR A 186 -1.76 -1.02 7.99
C THR A 186 -0.66 -0.09 7.48
N ARG A 187 -0.68 0.14 6.17
CA ARG A 187 -0.02 1.25 5.49
C ARG A 187 -1.02 2.09 4.67
N ASP A 188 -2.30 1.78 4.78
CA ASP A 188 -3.36 2.44 4.01
C ASP A 188 -3.58 3.87 4.52
N PRO A 189 -3.35 4.90 3.68
CA PRO A 189 -3.62 6.27 4.08
C PRO A 189 -5.10 6.55 4.36
N GLU A 190 -6.06 5.80 3.81
CA GLU A 190 -7.48 5.98 4.16
C GLU A 190 -7.73 5.62 5.63
N VAL A 191 -7.00 4.62 6.14
CA VAL A 191 -7.03 4.25 7.56
C VAL A 191 -6.22 5.25 8.40
N LEU A 192 -5.05 5.67 7.93
CA LEU A 192 -4.12 6.51 8.70
C LEU A 192 -4.48 8.00 8.71
N THR A 193 -5.14 8.52 7.68
CA THR A 193 -5.48 9.96 7.57
C THR A 193 -6.43 10.41 8.68
N PRO A 194 -7.55 9.72 8.96
CA PRO A 194 -8.41 10.06 10.10
C PRO A 194 -7.69 10.02 11.44
N LEU A 195 -6.78 9.06 11.62
CA LEU A 195 -5.97 8.91 12.83
C LEU A 195 -4.98 10.07 12.98
N ALA A 196 -4.30 10.46 11.90
CA ALA A 196 -3.36 11.58 11.89
C ALA A 196 -4.06 12.90 12.25
N HIS A 197 -5.22 13.18 11.64
CA HIS A 197 -6.03 14.34 11.98
C HIS A 197 -6.50 14.35 13.45
N SER A 198 -6.69 13.16 14.03
CA SER A 198 -7.20 12.99 15.40
C SER A 198 -6.09 12.70 16.42
N LEU A 199 -4.82 12.71 16.03
CA LEU A 199 -3.71 12.15 16.82
C LEU A 199 -3.64 12.76 18.22
N ARG A 200 -3.70 14.09 18.34
CA ARG A 200 -3.69 14.79 19.64
C ARG A 200 -4.88 14.49 20.53
N ALA A 201 -6.03 14.14 19.96
CA ALA A 201 -7.21 13.75 20.73
C ALA A 201 -7.07 12.31 21.22
N ILE A 202 -6.57 11.42 20.35
CA ILE A 202 -6.27 10.02 20.66
C ILE A 202 -5.21 9.92 21.77
N GLU A 203 -4.11 10.67 21.67
CA GLU A 203 -3.06 10.72 22.71
C GLU A 203 -3.65 11.08 24.07
N ARG A 204 -4.53 12.10 24.12
CA ARG A 204 -5.17 12.53 25.36
C ARG A 204 -6.16 11.50 25.90
N ALA A 205 -6.95 10.88 25.04
CA ALA A 205 -7.94 9.87 25.44
C ALA A 205 -7.28 8.59 25.97
N THR A 206 -6.11 8.25 25.45
CA THR A 206 -5.41 7.00 25.78
C THR A 206 -4.31 7.16 26.85
N ALA A 207 -3.93 8.39 27.21
CA ALA A 207 -2.82 8.68 28.14
C ALA A 207 -2.88 7.94 29.49
N ASN A 208 -4.08 7.70 30.02
CA ASN A 208 -4.28 7.08 31.34
C ASN A 208 -5.00 5.73 31.28
N VAL A 209 -5.10 5.11 30.10
CA VAL A 209 -5.75 3.81 29.95
C VAL A 209 -4.80 2.71 30.39
N GLU A 210 -5.21 1.92 31.39
CA GLU A 210 -4.46 0.73 31.82
C GLU A 210 -4.67 -0.43 30.83
N LEU A 211 -3.80 -0.49 29.82
CA LEU A 211 -3.88 -1.51 28.77
C LEU A 211 -3.31 -2.88 29.18
N GLY A 212 -2.67 -2.96 30.35
CA GLY A 212 -2.03 -4.17 30.83
C GLY A 212 -0.95 -4.72 29.87
N GLY A 213 -0.74 -6.03 29.93
CA GLY A 213 0.30 -6.73 29.17
C GLY A 213 1.13 -7.61 30.09
N MET A 214 0.99 -8.93 29.95
CA MET A 214 1.66 -9.90 30.83
C MET A 214 3.13 -10.12 30.43
N LEU A 215 3.42 -10.18 29.12
CA LEU A 215 4.76 -10.47 28.57
C LEU A 215 5.37 -9.29 27.81
N ALA A 216 4.53 -8.41 27.27
CA ALA A 216 4.90 -7.16 26.62
C ALA A 216 3.84 -6.11 26.97
N SER A 217 4.27 -4.87 27.20
CA SER A 217 3.37 -3.80 27.61
C SER A 217 2.52 -3.34 26.42
N ASN A 218 1.19 -3.44 26.53
CA ASN A 218 0.29 -2.89 25.54
C ASN A 218 0.40 -1.36 25.44
N GLY A 219 0.86 -0.69 26.51
CA GLY A 219 1.20 0.73 26.47
C GLY A 219 2.36 1.04 25.52
N SER A 220 3.38 0.16 25.47
CA SER A 220 4.48 0.32 24.51
C SER A 220 4.04 0.09 23.07
N HIS A 221 3.12 -0.85 22.84
CA HIS A 221 2.52 -1.09 21.53
C HIS A 221 1.64 0.09 21.08
N LEU A 222 0.87 0.67 22.01
CA LEU A 222 0.11 1.88 21.74
C LEU A 222 1.02 3.05 21.34
N ALA A 223 2.06 3.33 22.14
CA ALA A 223 3.00 4.41 21.84
C ALA A 223 3.61 4.24 20.43
N HIS A 224 4.04 3.02 20.11
CA HIS A 224 4.58 2.69 18.79
C HIS A 224 3.54 2.85 17.65
N ALA A 225 2.29 2.46 17.86
CA ALA A 225 1.22 2.66 16.89
C ALA A 225 0.97 4.16 16.62
N LEU A 226 0.98 5.00 17.66
CA LEU A 226 0.83 6.45 17.53
C LEU A 226 2.04 7.10 16.85
N ASP A 227 3.26 6.65 17.16
CA ASP A 227 4.48 7.09 16.48
C ASP A 227 4.41 6.82 14.97
N ARG A 228 3.85 5.67 14.55
CA ARG A 228 3.61 5.38 13.13
C ARG A 228 2.64 6.35 12.49
N VAL A 229 1.54 6.68 13.17
CA VAL A 229 0.59 7.69 12.68
C VAL A 229 1.29 9.05 12.54
N ALA A 230 2.17 9.40 13.47
CA ALA A 230 2.97 10.62 13.40
C ALA A 230 4.00 10.60 12.25
N LEU A 231 4.62 9.45 11.97
CA LEU A 231 5.50 9.28 10.81
C LEU A 231 4.74 9.47 9.49
N PHE A 232 3.54 8.89 9.41
CA PHE A 232 2.65 9.07 8.27
C PHE A 232 2.29 10.55 8.04
N ASP A 233 1.89 11.27 9.10
CA ASP A 233 1.58 12.70 9.04
C ASP A 233 2.77 13.53 8.54
N LYS A 234 3.98 13.17 8.98
CA LYS A 234 5.25 13.80 8.54
C LYS A 234 5.72 13.34 7.16
N ARG A 235 4.96 12.49 6.47
CA ARG A 235 5.33 11.88 5.17
C ARG A 235 6.66 11.12 5.21
N VAL A 236 7.00 10.57 6.36
CA VAL A 236 8.16 9.69 6.53
C VAL A 236 7.71 8.26 6.33
N CYS A 237 8.47 7.47 5.57
CA CYS A 237 8.11 6.09 5.30
C CYS A 237 7.98 5.29 6.61
N LEU A 238 6.85 4.57 6.74
CA LEU A 238 6.48 3.81 7.93
C LEU A 238 7.47 2.70 8.30
N CYS A 239 8.29 2.23 7.36
CA CYS A 239 9.35 1.26 7.66
C CYS A 239 10.41 1.82 8.63
N THR A 240 10.52 3.14 8.78
CA THR A 240 11.40 3.78 9.77
C THR A 240 11.05 3.33 11.20
N ALA A 241 9.82 2.87 11.42
CA ALA A 241 9.37 2.34 12.70
C ALA A 241 9.81 0.89 12.97
N TYR A 242 10.30 0.14 11.98
CA TYR A 242 10.64 -1.27 12.19
C TYR A 242 11.70 -1.52 13.26
N PRO A 243 12.83 -0.75 13.31
CA PRO A 243 13.85 -0.98 14.34
C PRO A 243 13.38 -0.74 15.77
N SER A 244 12.32 0.06 15.98
CA SER A 244 11.82 0.38 17.32
C SER A 244 10.83 -0.63 17.89
N HIS A 245 10.46 -1.68 17.14
CA HIS A 245 9.44 -2.62 17.59
C HIS A 245 9.66 -4.05 17.11
N GLN A 246 9.62 -4.98 18.06
CA GLN A 246 10.05 -6.35 17.84
C GLN A 246 8.99 -7.32 17.30
N PHE A 247 7.80 -6.83 16.96
CA PHE A 247 6.65 -7.66 16.51
C PHE A 247 6.39 -7.59 15.00
N TYR A 248 7.32 -7.00 14.24
CA TYR A 248 7.27 -7.03 12.78
C TYR A 248 7.86 -8.33 12.27
N ASP A 249 6.98 -9.28 11.99
CA ASP A 249 7.33 -10.54 11.37
C ASP A 249 7.63 -10.32 9.87
N PRO A 250 8.87 -10.53 9.40
CA PRO A 250 9.26 -10.26 8.02
C PRO A 250 8.46 -11.08 7.02
N ASP A 251 8.05 -12.31 7.36
CA ASP A 251 7.27 -13.15 6.45
C ASP A 251 5.82 -12.62 6.33
N LYS A 252 5.25 -12.05 7.41
CA LYS A 252 3.93 -11.37 7.36
C LYS A 252 4.01 -10.03 6.64
N GLU A 253 5.07 -9.26 6.86
CA GLU A 253 5.28 -8.00 6.16
C GLU A 253 5.49 -8.22 4.66
N GLU A 254 6.14 -9.33 4.26
CA GLU A 254 6.23 -9.74 2.85
C GLU A 254 4.87 -10.17 2.29
N ALA A 255 4.11 -11.00 3.01
CA ALA A 255 2.77 -11.41 2.60
C ALA A 255 1.83 -10.20 2.42
N GLN A 256 1.97 -9.17 3.26
CA GLN A 256 1.23 -7.92 3.15
C GLN A 256 1.77 -6.97 2.06
N GLN A 257 2.84 -7.36 1.35
CA GLN A 257 3.53 -6.57 0.33
C GLN A 257 4.05 -5.23 0.87
N HIS A 258 4.49 -5.20 2.13
CA HIS A 258 5.16 -4.05 2.74
C HIS A 258 6.68 -4.09 2.55
N VAL A 259 7.23 -5.31 2.53
CA VAL A 259 8.64 -5.57 2.26
C VAL A 259 8.77 -6.67 1.20
N ARG A 260 10.00 -6.86 0.73
CA ARG A 260 10.42 -8.02 -0.05
C ARG A 260 11.63 -8.63 0.66
N ILE A 261 11.62 -9.93 0.89
CA ILE A 261 12.78 -10.67 1.39
C ILE A 261 13.70 -10.93 0.18
N LEU A 262 14.85 -10.28 0.17
CA LEU A 262 15.83 -10.35 -0.90
C LEU A 262 16.79 -11.53 -0.74
N ASP A 263 17.18 -11.83 0.50
CA ASP A 263 18.21 -12.84 0.77
C ASP A 263 18.09 -13.39 2.19
N ARG A 264 18.80 -14.50 2.44
CA ARG A 264 18.94 -15.15 3.74
C ARG A 264 20.40 -15.32 4.10
N VAL A 265 20.84 -14.65 5.16
CA VAL A 265 22.24 -14.65 5.61
C VAL A 265 22.42 -15.64 6.75
N PRO A 266 23.32 -16.63 6.63
CA PRO A 266 23.62 -17.53 7.74
C PRO A 266 24.05 -16.76 8.99
N ASN A 267 23.45 -17.09 10.13
CA ASN A 267 23.79 -16.48 11.42
C ASN A 267 24.22 -17.57 12.39
N GLU A 268 25.51 -17.65 12.70
CA GLU A 268 26.10 -18.69 13.54
C GLU A 268 25.56 -18.70 14.98
N ARG A 269 24.88 -17.64 15.41
CA ARG A 269 24.33 -17.51 16.78
C ARG A 269 22.93 -18.10 16.93
N GLN A 270 22.27 -18.47 15.83
CA GLN A 270 20.88 -18.92 15.85
C GLN A 270 20.61 -19.98 14.77
N TRP A 271 19.49 -20.68 14.89
CA TRP A 271 19.14 -21.80 14.00
C TRP A 271 18.51 -21.36 12.68
N VAL A 272 18.08 -20.10 12.58
CA VAL A 272 17.39 -19.57 11.40
C VAL A 272 18.28 -18.48 10.78
N PRO A 273 18.50 -18.48 9.45
CA PRO A 273 19.20 -17.38 8.79
C PRO A 273 18.51 -16.04 9.03
N ASP A 274 19.30 -14.97 9.16
CA ASP A 274 18.77 -13.61 9.09
C ASP A 274 18.18 -13.36 7.71
N ARG A 275 17.20 -12.46 7.62
CA ARG A 275 16.59 -12.06 6.34
C ARG A 275 17.06 -10.67 5.94
N ILE A 276 17.41 -10.48 4.68
CA ILE A 276 17.59 -9.13 4.12
C ILE A 276 16.26 -8.71 3.52
N CYS A 277 15.60 -7.74 4.15
CA CYS A 277 14.31 -7.21 3.73
C CYS A 277 14.48 -5.84 3.10
N GLU A 278 13.80 -5.58 1.99
CA GLU A 278 13.71 -4.26 1.36
C GLU A 278 12.29 -3.72 1.48
N CYS A 279 12.13 -2.50 1.98
CA CYS A 279 10.84 -1.83 2.05
C CYS A 279 10.35 -1.50 0.64
N ARG A 280 9.16 -2.00 0.26
CA ARG A 280 8.57 -1.74 -1.06
C ARG A 280 8.18 -0.28 -1.30
N ASP A 281 8.06 0.49 -0.22
CA ASP A 281 7.69 1.91 -0.33
C ASP A 281 8.86 2.89 -0.52
N CYS A 282 10.06 2.53 -0.07
CA CYS A 282 11.18 3.48 -0.12
C CYS A 282 12.54 2.86 -0.45
N GLY A 283 12.59 1.54 -0.64
CA GLY A 283 13.81 0.80 -0.98
C GLY A 283 14.82 0.66 0.17
N ARG A 284 14.53 1.14 1.38
CA ARG A 284 15.44 0.93 2.54
C ARG A 284 15.56 -0.56 2.84
N LYS A 285 16.77 -0.98 3.16
CA LYS A 285 17.11 -2.38 3.45
C LYS A 285 17.35 -2.59 4.93
N TYR A 286 16.91 -3.73 5.42
CA TYR A 286 17.05 -4.14 6.81
C TYR A 286 17.55 -5.58 6.86
N GLN A 287 18.47 -5.86 7.78
CA GLN A 287 18.79 -7.20 8.22
C GLN A 287 17.89 -7.51 9.41
N VAL A 288 17.14 -8.61 9.32
CA VAL A 288 16.16 -9.01 10.30
C VAL A 288 16.60 -10.29 10.98
N GLU A 289 16.95 -10.15 12.26
CA GLU A 289 17.31 -11.24 13.16
C GLU A 289 16.03 -11.78 13.82
N GLN A 290 15.90 -13.11 13.89
CA GLN A 290 14.81 -13.78 14.60
C GLN A 290 15.33 -14.31 15.93
N GLY A 291 14.76 -13.86 17.03
CA GLY A 291 15.02 -14.44 18.34
C GLY A 291 13.80 -15.12 18.94
N GLU A 292 14.08 -15.98 19.92
CA GLU A 292 13.07 -16.71 20.67
C GLU A 292 13.46 -16.79 22.14
N TYR A 293 12.53 -16.44 23.03
CA TYR A 293 12.67 -16.65 24.47
C TYR A 293 11.32 -16.93 25.12
N HIS A 294 10.50 -15.88 25.31
CA HIS A 294 9.11 -16.02 25.78
C HIS A 294 8.09 -15.96 24.65
N TYR A 295 8.50 -15.43 23.49
CA TYR A 295 7.76 -15.36 22.23
C TYR A 295 8.79 -15.11 21.11
N THR A 296 8.39 -15.36 19.87
CA THR A 296 9.18 -14.98 18.70
C THR A 296 9.22 -13.47 18.58
N TRP A 297 10.41 -12.92 18.39
CA TRP A 297 10.62 -11.49 18.19
C TRP A 297 11.58 -11.27 17.02
N TRP A 298 11.50 -10.08 16.42
CA TRP A 298 12.28 -9.72 15.24
C TRP A 298 13.01 -8.40 15.47
N LYS A 299 14.32 -8.41 15.28
CA LYS A 299 15.12 -7.20 15.37
C LYS A 299 15.50 -6.75 13.97
N TRP A 300 14.98 -5.60 13.59
CA TRP A 300 15.23 -4.96 12.31
C TRP A 300 16.40 -3.99 12.44
N THR A 301 17.49 -4.25 11.73
CA THR A 301 18.67 -3.38 11.70
C THR A 301 18.83 -2.81 10.30
N GLU A 302 18.83 -1.49 10.15
CA GLU A 302 19.03 -0.87 8.84
C GLU A 302 20.43 -1.22 8.30
N VAL A 303 20.48 -1.64 7.03
CA VAL A 303 21.73 -1.95 6.34
C VAL A 303 22.11 -0.72 5.53
N ALA A 304 23.31 -0.18 5.77
CA ALA A 304 23.85 0.90 4.96
C ALA A 304 23.86 0.45 3.48
N THR A 305 23.22 1.24 2.61
CA THR A 305 23.35 1.01 1.16
C THR A 305 24.68 1.60 0.71
N ASP A 306 25.41 0.91 -0.17
CA ASP A 306 26.74 1.26 -0.71
C ASP A 306 26.76 2.58 -1.54
N ARG A 307 25.78 3.47 -1.36
CA ARG A 307 25.69 4.76 -2.07
C ARG A 307 26.51 5.90 -1.44
N ASP A 308 27.27 5.60 -0.38
CA ASP A 308 28.18 6.56 0.30
C ASP A 308 29.67 6.16 0.19
N ARG A 309 30.07 5.41 -0.84
CA ARG A 309 31.49 5.20 -1.21
C ARG A 309 31.79 5.61 -2.65
#